data_AF-A0A372ZKM7-F1
#
_entry.id   AF-A0A372ZKM7-F1
#
_cell.length_a   1.000
_cell.length_b   1.000
_cell.length_c   1.000
_cell.angle_alpha   90.00
_cell.angle_beta   90.00
_cell.angle_gamma   90.00
#
_symmetry.space_group_name_H-M   'P 1'
#
loop_
_entity.id
_entity.type
_entity.pdbx_description
1 polymer ?
#
loop_
_entity_poly.entity_id
_entity_poly.type
_entity_poly.pdbx_seq_one_letter_code
_entity_poly.pdbx_strand_id
1 'polypeptide(L)'
;MALRPLLRRTAGLIGAAVLTLAGTLTAAAPAHADFGTDYHDPVTATKPLTRPDTRSCTVEVMHEREFRNGYGNPPDTPYNATLTPPADCAGPWSAVVMDLHGQVAGRQFDRIFSVRVGGVQVLLSSTPEPSKDGIAWNVEHDVTRYAPLFAGGPQEFSFDLANVTDATYTGVFTISAKLTFYTADAHWPAARSADRLLTTGPFGLTQAAPTAGRDLVFPQNLERLTAEVYARGGGACEEFAYASAPDAFAAANPGSGICGKGPFRELRLTVDGRVAGAVWPYPVIYTGGWDPLLWRPVPGVFAFDLPAYRLDLTPYVGLLLDGRPHSVGVTVNTAEAQSNDVWTGQVNLFAETDHGAARTTGQLTDHRVAPEATVATDLADHGGGSGDWTVTAARDDLARGWVQTSHGRITTEVRDELAFRSAQRLRDGGNDVTLHNGTDLTRTTATWGGGPHRTTTVHEGEPLDVSYRVSRDAAGNTDQTTAMELGYHREATAATGGHVTERSTVDHTLRPTARRHDGDRTVRTGGSTEEYRSTGPDGPYQRTLTFVDGWPRP
;
A
#
# COMPACT_ATOMS: atom_id res chain seq x y z
N MET A 1 32.68 47.11 2.19
CA MET A 1 33.84 46.37 2.73
C MET A 1 33.38 45.67 3.99
N ALA A 2 32.78 44.49 3.87
CA ALA A 2 33.47 43.21 4.00
C ALA A 2 34.00 42.97 5.43
N LEU A 3 33.26 42.18 6.21
CA LEU A 3 33.83 41.25 7.19
C LEU A 3 32.86 40.08 7.39
N ARG A 4 33.20 38.97 6.73
CA ARG A 4 32.66 37.62 6.94
C ARG A 4 33.21 37.06 8.26
N PRO A 5 32.45 36.23 8.99
CA PRO A 5 33.03 35.14 9.76
C PRO A 5 32.89 33.80 9.01
N LEU A 6 33.91 32.97 9.17
CA LEU A 6 34.01 31.62 8.63
C LEU A 6 32.96 30.69 9.24
N LEU A 7 32.05 30.16 8.42
CA LEU A 7 31.37 28.90 8.67
C LEU A 7 32.16 27.77 7.99
N ARG A 8 32.78 26.90 8.79
CA ARG A 8 33.19 25.56 8.33
C ARG A 8 33.04 24.53 9.45
N ARG A 9 32.17 23.57 9.14
CA ARG A 9 32.25 22.13 9.45
C ARG A 9 32.00 21.69 10.89
N THR A 10 30.77 21.24 11.13
CA THR A 10 30.47 20.00 11.85
C THR A 10 29.15 19.44 11.33
N ALA A 11 29.23 18.55 10.33
CA ALA A 11 28.15 17.67 9.94
C ALA A 11 28.76 16.28 9.76
N GLY A 12 28.15 15.27 10.37
CA GLY A 12 28.55 13.88 10.26
C GLY A 12 28.86 13.25 11.61
N LEU A 13 27.91 12.43 12.07
CA LEU A 13 28.00 11.29 13.00
C LEU A 13 26.81 11.29 13.97
N ILE A 14 25.65 10.89 13.48
CA ILE A 14 24.64 10.21 14.29
C ILE A 14 24.22 9.00 13.47
N GLY A 15 24.64 7.82 13.91
CA GLY A 15 24.43 6.58 13.19
C GLY A 15 25.13 5.44 13.91
N ALA A 16 24.55 5.00 15.03
CA ALA A 16 24.61 3.64 15.55
C ALA A 16 23.99 3.59 16.95
N ALA A 17 23.24 2.52 17.18
CA ALA A 17 22.66 2.08 18.46
C ALA A 17 21.42 2.85 18.93
N VAL A 18 20.24 2.32 18.63
CA VAL A 18 19.35 1.64 19.59
C VAL A 18 18.36 0.81 18.78
N LEU A 19 18.48 -0.52 18.82
CA LEU A 19 17.52 -1.45 18.20
C LEU A 19 17.64 -2.79 18.94
N THR A 20 16.93 -2.92 20.05
CA THR A 20 16.80 -4.21 20.73
C THR A 20 15.35 -4.62 20.87
N LEU A 21 14.53 -4.39 19.84
CA LEU A 21 13.37 -5.26 19.54
C LEU A 21 13.66 -6.25 18.44
N ALA A 22 14.68 -5.92 17.66
CA ALA A 22 15.36 -6.86 16.82
C ALA A 22 15.98 -8.01 17.64
N GLY A 23 16.12 -7.91 18.97
CA GLY A 23 16.86 -8.87 19.81
C GLY A 23 16.37 -10.33 19.84
N THR A 24 15.14 -10.62 19.39
CA THR A 24 14.64 -11.98 19.16
C THR A 24 14.22 -12.25 17.71
N LEU A 25 14.40 -11.28 16.80
CA LEU A 25 14.38 -11.44 15.34
C LEU A 25 15.80 -11.44 14.73
N THR A 26 16.85 -11.17 15.52
CA THR A 26 18.27 -11.15 15.11
C THR A 26 18.94 -12.52 15.05
N ALA A 27 18.16 -13.61 15.09
CA ALA A 27 18.61 -14.89 14.54
C ALA A 27 18.20 -15.06 13.06
N ALA A 28 17.82 -13.97 12.36
CA ALA A 28 17.90 -13.92 10.91
C ALA A 28 19.38 -13.96 10.48
N ALA A 29 20.00 -15.13 10.63
CA ALA A 29 21.16 -15.48 9.83
C ALA A 29 20.80 -15.19 8.36
N PRO A 30 21.71 -14.54 7.61
CA PRO A 30 21.39 -14.12 6.27
C PRO A 30 20.95 -15.25 5.34
N ALA A 31 20.20 -14.84 4.33
CA ALA A 31 19.51 -15.57 3.27
C ALA A 31 20.31 -16.61 2.44
N HIS A 32 21.44 -17.13 2.92
CA HIS A 32 22.36 -17.95 2.11
C HIS A 32 22.32 -19.45 2.39
N ALA A 33 21.40 -19.89 3.24
CA ALA A 33 21.15 -21.32 3.45
C ALA A 33 19.65 -21.62 3.41
N ASP A 34 18.87 -20.88 2.62
CA ASP A 34 17.43 -21.12 2.47
C ASP A 34 17.22 -22.06 1.28
N PHE A 35 16.51 -23.17 1.49
CA PHE A 35 16.19 -24.23 0.51
C PHE A 35 17.31 -24.72 -0.44
N GLY A 36 18.59 -24.39 -0.18
CA GLY A 36 19.71 -24.61 -1.09
C GLY A 36 20.37 -23.31 -1.55
N THR A 37 20.70 -23.21 -2.84
CA THR A 37 21.23 -21.98 -3.47
C THR A 37 20.15 -21.22 -4.26
N ASP A 38 19.00 -21.85 -4.47
CA ASP A 38 17.93 -21.34 -5.32
C ASP A 38 16.53 -21.75 -4.85
N TYR A 39 15.50 -21.07 -5.36
CA TYR A 39 14.09 -21.40 -5.19
C TYR A 39 13.29 -20.91 -6.42
N HIS A 40 12.04 -21.35 -6.57
CA HIS A 40 11.21 -20.97 -7.72
C HIS A 40 11.04 -19.45 -7.85
N ASP A 41 10.95 -18.93 -9.07
CA ASP A 41 10.66 -17.50 -9.31
C ASP A 41 9.40 -17.03 -8.56
N PRO A 42 9.42 -15.85 -7.91
CA PRO A 42 8.26 -15.36 -7.17
C PRO A 42 6.98 -15.28 -8.00
N VAL A 43 5.87 -15.70 -7.40
CA VAL A 43 4.58 -15.82 -8.07
C VAL A 43 3.41 -15.62 -7.11
N THR A 44 2.31 -15.09 -7.62
CA THR A 44 1.04 -14.91 -6.91
C THR A 44 -0.09 -15.70 -7.56
N ALA A 45 -1.13 -16.02 -6.78
CA ALA A 45 -2.34 -16.67 -7.25
C ALA A 45 -3.34 -15.70 -7.88
N THR A 46 -3.10 -14.38 -7.77
CA THR A 46 -3.98 -13.31 -8.25
C THR A 46 -4.40 -13.50 -9.71
N LYS A 47 -5.60 -13.03 -10.04
CA LYS A 47 -6.15 -13.10 -11.41
C LYS A 47 -5.28 -12.23 -12.34
N PRO A 48 -4.77 -12.77 -13.46
CA PRO A 48 -4.09 -11.95 -14.44
C PRO A 48 -4.99 -10.86 -15.03
N LEU A 49 -4.41 -9.73 -15.41
CA LEU A 49 -5.16 -8.63 -16.01
C LEU A 49 -5.76 -9.04 -17.35
N THR A 50 -7.03 -8.70 -17.54
CA THR A 50 -7.72 -8.85 -18.82
C THR A 50 -7.12 -7.87 -19.83
N ARG A 51 -6.54 -8.37 -20.92
CA ARG A 51 -5.95 -7.56 -21.99
C ARG A 51 -6.86 -7.55 -23.22
N PRO A 52 -7.35 -6.37 -23.67
CA PRO A 52 -8.18 -6.28 -24.86
C PRO A 52 -7.48 -6.82 -26.11
N ASP A 53 -8.20 -7.59 -26.92
CA ASP A 53 -7.74 -8.00 -28.26
C ASP A 53 -8.07 -6.91 -29.29
N THR A 54 -7.58 -5.70 -29.03
CA THR A 54 -7.71 -4.55 -29.93
C THR A 54 -6.35 -4.15 -30.47
N ARG A 55 -6.31 -3.20 -31.41
CA ARG A 55 -5.03 -2.61 -31.84
C ARG A 55 -4.32 -2.02 -30.62
N SER A 56 -3.07 -2.41 -30.41
CA SER A 56 -2.26 -1.96 -29.28
C SER A 56 -0.85 -1.55 -29.69
N CYS A 57 -0.26 -0.66 -28.91
CA CYS A 57 1.12 -0.20 -29.08
C CYS A 57 1.84 -0.25 -27.74
N THR A 58 3.07 -0.75 -27.72
CA THR A 58 3.88 -0.87 -26.50
C THR A 58 5.04 0.10 -26.53
N VAL A 59 5.27 0.77 -25.40
CA VAL A 59 6.44 1.63 -25.17
C VAL A 59 7.29 1.01 -24.07
N GLU A 60 8.52 0.66 -24.38
CA GLU A 60 9.53 0.30 -23.37
C GLU A 60 10.15 1.59 -22.82
N VAL A 61 9.80 1.93 -21.59
CA VAL A 61 10.22 3.19 -20.94
C VAL A 61 11.46 3.00 -20.07
N MET A 62 11.74 1.76 -19.68
CA MET A 62 12.95 1.38 -18.95
C MET A 62 13.38 0.00 -19.43
N HIS A 63 14.65 -0.16 -19.78
CA HIS A 63 15.20 -1.41 -20.31
C HIS A 63 16.41 -1.81 -19.46
N GLU A 64 16.34 -3.00 -18.84
CA GLU A 64 17.40 -3.64 -18.06
C GLU A 64 18.18 -2.66 -17.16
N ARG A 65 17.46 -1.79 -16.46
CA ARG A 65 18.08 -0.79 -15.60
C ARG A 65 18.55 -1.42 -14.30
N GLU A 66 19.85 -1.33 -14.05
CA GLU A 66 20.45 -1.73 -12.77
C GLU A 66 20.25 -0.67 -11.68
N PHE A 67 19.92 -1.12 -10.47
CA PHE A 67 19.86 -0.34 -9.24
C PHE A 67 20.82 -0.96 -8.20
N ARG A 68 21.95 -0.29 -7.97
CA ARG A 68 23.07 -0.69 -7.11
C ARG A 68 23.12 0.15 -5.84
N ASN A 69 23.07 1.47 -5.96
CA ASN A 69 23.29 2.38 -4.85
C ASN A 69 22.47 3.67 -4.96
N GLY A 70 21.29 3.66 -4.34
CA GLY A 70 20.37 4.80 -4.30
C GLY A 70 20.79 5.91 -3.34
N TYR A 71 21.83 5.70 -2.52
CA TYR A 71 22.35 6.68 -1.56
C TYR A 71 23.77 7.16 -1.95
N GLY A 72 24.23 6.80 -3.14
CA GLY A 72 25.52 7.21 -3.70
C GLY A 72 25.56 8.68 -4.13
N ASN A 73 26.70 9.09 -4.67
CA ASN A 73 26.86 10.43 -5.26
C ASN A 73 27.51 10.32 -6.67
N PRO A 74 26.73 10.45 -7.76
CA PRO A 74 25.27 10.58 -7.79
C PRO A 74 24.55 9.26 -7.42
N PRO A 75 23.31 9.32 -6.90
CA PRO A 75 22.49 8.12 -6.74
C PRO A 75 22.01 7.61 -8.11
N ASP A 76 21.73 6.31 -8.22
CA ASP A 76 21.17 5.69 -9.42
C ASP A 76 19.63 5.67 -9.46
N THR A 77 18.99 6.21 -8.42
CA THR A 77 17.55 6.42 -8.26
C THR A 77 17.22 7.89 -7.92
N PRO A 78 16.06 8.42 -8.32
CA PRO A 78 15.13 7.83 -9.27
C PRO A 78 15.72 7.73 -10.68
N TYR A 79 15.38 6.66 -11.39
CA TYR A 79 15.54 6.60 -12.84
C TYR A 79 14.47 7.49 -13.47
N ASN A 80 14.89 8.45 -14.30
CA ASN A 80 13.97 9.37 -14.99
C ASN A 80 14.08 9.19 -16.51
N ALA A 81 12.93 9.13 -17.16
CA ALA A 81 12.79 9.05 -18.61
C ALA A 81 11.60 9.89 -19.09
N THR A 82 11.39 9.95 -20.40
CA THR A 82 10.17 10.53 -20.98
C THR A 82 9.31 9.41 -21.55
N LEU A 83 8.15 9.19 -20.96
CA LEU A 83 7.12 8.33 -21.52
C LEU A 83 6.36 9.12 -22.59
N THR A 84 6.52 8.73 -23.85
CA THR A 84 5.75 9.29 -24.97
C THR A 84 4.70 8.28 -25.41
N PRO A 85 3.40 8.53 -25.16
CA PRO A 85 2.34 7.67 -25.66
C PRO A 85 2.41 7.56 -27.20
N PRO A 86 2.27 6.36 -27.76
CA PRO A 86 2.50 6.12 -29.17
C PRO A 86 1.39 6.77 -30.02
N ALA A 87 1.78 7.64 -30.96
CA ALA A 87 0.83 8.34 -31.84
C ALA A 87 -0.04 7.38 -32.66
N ASP A 88 0.52 6.23 -33.02
CA ASP A 88 -0.17 5.16 -33.72
C ASP A 88 -1.34 4.60 -32.90
N CYS A 89 -1.24 4.54 -31.58
CA CYS A 89 -2.33 4.13 -30.70
C CYS A 89 -2.73 5.27 -29.77
N ALA A 90 -3.02 6.44 -30.35
CA ALA A 90 -3.60 7.55 -29.61
C ALA A 90 -4.95 7.15 -29.00
N GLY A 91 -5.26 7.71 -27.84
CA GLY A 91 -6.52 7.46 -27.14
C GLY A 91 -7.75 7.92 -27.95
N PRO A 92 -8.96 7.53 -27.51
CA PRO A 92 -9.23 6.92 -26.21
C PRO A 92 -8.85 5.44 -26.14
N TRP A 93 -8.46 5.00 -24.95
CA TRP A 93 -8.03 3.64 -24.68
C TRP A 93 -9.10 2.85 -23.94
N SER A 94 -9.22 1.57 -24.27
CA SER A 94 -9.98 0.60 -23.48
C SER A 94 -9.19 0.14 -22.26
N ALA A 95 -7.87 -0.01 -22.42
CA ALA A 95 -6.95 -0.31 -21.34
C ALA A 95 -5.56 0.31 -21.58
N VAL A 96 -4.86 0.61 -20.49
CA VAL A 96 -3.42 0.88 -20.48
C VAL A 96 -2.81 0.03 -19.37
N VAL A 97 -1.91 -0.88 -19.74
CA VAL A 97 -1.30 -1.83 -18.80
C VAL A 97 0.19 -1.60 -18.70
N MET A 98 0.71 -1.55 -17.47
CA MET A 98 2.13 -1.51 -17.19
C MET A 98 2.63 -2.92 -16.87
N ASP A 99 3.68 -3.34 -17.58
CA ASP A 99 4.40 -4.60 -17.37
C ASP A 99 5.78 -4.29 -16.81
N LEU A 100 6.08 -4.82 -15.63
CA LEU A 100 7.40 -4.76 -15.00
C LEU A 100 8.02 -6.15 -14.94
N HIS A 101 9.27 -6.24 -15.37
CA HIS A 101 10.09 -7.44 -15.22
C HIS A 101 11.30 -7.11 -14.38
N GLY A 102 11.53 -7.89 -13.32
CA GLY A 102 12.67 -7.72 -12.43
C GLY A 102 13.52 -8.97 -12.33
N GLN A 103 14.83 -8.78 -12.13
CA GLN A 103 15.78 -9.84 -11.83
C GLN A 103 16.73 -9.41 -10.71
N VAL A 104 17.13 -10.35 -9.86
CA VAL A 104 18.14 -10.13 -8.81
C VAL A 104 18.80 -11.45 -8.42
N ALA A 105 20.11 -11.42 -8.16
CA ALA A 105 20.88 -12.57 -7.69
C ALA A 105 21.86 -12.18 -6.59
N GLY A 106 22.13 -13.08 -5.64
CA GLY A 106 23.08 -12.85 -4.55
C GLY A 106 22.38 -12.56 -3.22
N ARG A 107 22.95 -11.66 -2.41
CA ARG A 107 22.37 -11.28 -1.11
C ARG A 107 21.68 -9.94 -1.21
N GLN A 108 20.39 -9.88 -0.88
CA GLN A 108 19.71 -8.61 -0.70
C GLN A 108 18.50 -8.78 0.22
N PHE A 109 18.09 -7.69 0.87
CA PHE A 109 16.77 -7.60 1.48
C PHE A 109 15.77 -7.00 0.49
N ASP A 110 14.49 -7.09 0.80
CA ASP A 110 13.48 -6.45 -0.02
C ASP A 110 13.68 -4.93 -0.06
N ARG A 111 13.32 -4.33 -1.19
CA ARG A 111 13.34 -2.89 -1.42
C ARG A 111 11.95 -2.47 -1.83
N ILE A 112 11.56 -1.30 -1.37
CA ILE A 112 10.34 -0.67 -1.82
C ILE A 112 10.67 0.21 -3.01
N PHE A 113 9.80 0.17 -4.01
CA PHE A 113 9.89 1.06 -5.14
C PHE A 113 8.56 1.69 -5.50
N SER A 114 8.62 2.84 -6.15
CA SER A 114 7.46 3.56 -6.65
C SER A 114 7.63 3.97 -8.10
N VAL A 115 6.53 3.96 -8.85
CA VAL A 115 6.49 4.48 -10.23
C VAL A 115 5.62 5.73 -10.25
N ARG A 116 6.15 6.82 -10.81
CA ARG A 116 5.39 8.05 -11.06
C ARG A 116 5.40 8.39 -12.54
N VAL A 117 4.27 8.87 -13.04
CA VAL A 117 4.12 9.42 -14.39
C VAL A 117 3.55 10.83 -14.27
N GLY A 118 4.24 11.84 -14.83
CA GLY A 118 3.83 13.24 -14.72
C GLY A 118 3.70 13.71 -13.27
N GLY A 119 4.52 13.16 -12.37
CA GLY A 119 4.45 13.40 -10.92
C GLY A 119 3.33 12.65 -10.18
N VAL A 120 2.46 11.91 -10.86
CA VAL A 120 1.38 11.10 -10.28
C VAL A 120 1.89 9.69 -9.98
N GLN A 121 1.77 9.21 -8.74
CA GLN A 121 2.13 7.84 -8.37
C GLN A 121 1.14 6.85 -8.95
N VAL A 122 1.62 5.90 -9.75
CA VAL A 122 0.81 4.90 -10.42
C VAL A 122 1.14 3.48 -9.97
N LEU A 123 2.17 3.29 -9.14
CA LEU A 123 2.48 2.01 -8.48
C LEU A 123 3.30 2.25 -7.22
N LEU A 124 3.07 1.40 -6.22
CA LEU A 124 3.92 1.20 -5.05
C LEU A 124 4.10 -0.31 -4.87
N SER A 125 5.33 -0.79 -4.70
CA SER A 125 5.62 -2.24 -4.67
C SER A 125 6.83 -2.54 -3.78
N SER A 126 6.92 -3.77 -3.29
CA SER A 126 8.13 -4.37 -2.72
C SER A 126 8.79 -5.32 -3.73
N THR A 127 10.11 -5.43 -3.72
CA THR A 127 10.87 -6.43 -4.48
C THR A 127 10.97 -7.74 -3.69
N PRO A 128 10.98 -8.91 -4.32
CA PRO A 128 11.34 -10.14 -3.62
C PRO A 128 12.79 -10.11 -3.09
N GLU A 129 13.06 -10.85 -2.02
CA GLU A 129 14.44 -11.16 -1.61
C GLU A 129 15.05 -12.21 -2.55
N PRO A 130 16.29 -12.04 -3.05
CA PRO A 130 16.91 -12.94 -4.00
C PRO A 130 17.29 -14.31 -3.45
N SER A 131 17.53 -15.25 -4.39
CA SER A 131 18.36 -16.42 -4.16
C SER A 131 19.84 -16.17 -4.52
N LYS A 132 20.73 -17.11 -4.18
CA LYS A 132 22.15 -16.99 -4.55
C LYS A 132 22.34 -17.09 -6.07
N ASP A 133 21.59 -17.99 -6.71
CA ASP A 133 21.71 -18.26 -8.14
C ASP A 133 20.92 -17.25 -8.99
N GLY A 134 19.90 -16.62 -8.40
CA GLY A 134 19.11 -15.55 -9.00
C GLY A 134 17.65 -15.92 -9.19
N ILE A 135 16.80 -14.91 -9.16
CA ILE A 135 15.35 -15.02 -9.41
C ILE A 135 14.91 -13.96 -10.42
N ALA A 136 13.79 -14.24 -11.07
CA ALA A 136 13.03 -13.28 -11.86
C ALA A 136 11.59 -13.16 -11.35
N TRP A 137 10.98 -11.99 -11.48
CA TRP A 137 9.57 -11.81 -11.18
C TRP A 137 8.92 -10.82 -12.15
N ASN A 138 7.60 -10.87 -12.24
CA ASN A 138 6.81 -9.97 -13.07
C ASN A 138 5.70 -9.32 -12.24
N VAL A 139 5.41 -8.07 -12.56
CA VAL A 139 4.24 -7.34 -12.04
C VAL A 139 3.50 -6.76 -13.24
N GLU A 140 2.21 -7.01 -13.31
CA GLU A 140 1.31 -6.32 -14.24
C GLU A 140 0.38 -5.41 -13.44
N HIS A 141 0.23 -4.16 -13.88
CA HIS A 141 -0.58 -3.18 -13.18
C HIS A 141 -1.45 -2.39 -14.16
N ASP A 142 -2.75 -2.30 -13.85
CA ASP A 142 -3.71 -1.55 -14.65
C ASP A 142 -3.59 -0.05 -14.35
N VAL A 143 -3.07 0.71 -15.32
CA VAL A 143 -2.93 2.16 -15.24
C VAL A 143 -3.97 2.90 -16.09
N THR A 144 -5.02 2.22 -16.56
CA THR A 144 -6.07 2.77 -17.43
C THR A 144 -6.73 4.00 -16.82
N ARG A 145 -6.96 3.99 -15.51
CA ARG A 145 -7.57 5.14 -14.80
C ARG A 145 -6.74 6.43 -14.91
N TYR A 146 -5.45 6.31 -15.19
CA TYR A 146 -4.53 7.43 -15.37
C TYR A 146 -4.46 7.92 -16.84
N ALA A 147 -5.35 7.44 -17.72
CA ALA A 147 -5.49 7.86 -19.12
C ALA A 147 -5.37 9.37 -19.37
N PRO A 148 -5.90 10.29 -18.52
CA PRO A 148 -5.77 11.73 -18.75
C PRO A 148 -4.33 12.23 -18.76
N LEU A 149 -3.40 11.57 -18.06
CA LEU A 149 -1.97 11.91 -18.13
C LEU A 149 -1.41 11.60 -19.51
N PHE A 150 -1.69 10.40 -20.01
CA PHE A 150 -1.19 9.94 -21.31
C PHE A 150 -1.84 10.71 -22.47
N ALA A 151 -3.11 11.07 -22.36
CA ALA A 151 -3.80 11.90 -23.36
C ALA A 151 -3.22 13.33 -23.45
N GLY A 152 -2.54 13.79 -22.39
CA GLY A 152 -1.89 15.11 -22.35
C GLY A 152 -0.59 15.22 -23.16
N GLY A 153 -0.06 14.11 -23.70
CA GLY A 153 1.20 14.07 -24.45
C GLY A 153 2.36 13.42 -23.68
N PRO A 154 3.62 13.71 -24.05
CA PRO A 154 4.79 13.18 -23.35
C PRO A 154 4.78 13.54 -21.87
N GLN A 155 5.04 12.55 -21.01
CA GLN A 155 5.09 12.70 -19.56
C GLN A 155 6.48 12.31 -19.02
N GLU A 156 6.90 12.92 -17.92
CA GLU A 156 8.02 12.40 -17.13
C GLU A 156 7.65 11.03 -16.59
N PHE A 157 8.54 10.05 -16.75
CA PHE A 157 8.46 8.76 -16.09
C PHE A 157 9.57 8.70 -15.04
N SER A 158 9.21 8.37 -13.80
CA SER A 158 10.14 8.26 -12.68
C SER A 158 9.96 6.91 -11.98
N PHE A 159 11.05 6.16 -11.84
CA PHE A 159 11.09 4.88 -11.12
C PHE A 159 12.07 5.01 -9.97
N ASP A 160 11.55 4.97 -8.74
CA ASP A 160 12.36 5.16 -7.53
C ASP A 160 12.53 3.85 -6.77
N LEU A 161 13.74 3.29 -6.78
CA LEU A 161 14.15 2.09 -6.05
C LEU A 161 15.51 2.34 -5.39
N ALA A 162 15.50 2.57 -4.08
CA ALA A 162 16.71 2.81 -3.31
C ALA A 162 17.35 1.49 -2.84
N ASN A 163 18.36 1.02 -3.58
CA ASN A 163 19.17 -0.15 -3.21
C ASN A 163 20.49 0.25 -2.50
N VAL A 164 21.08 -0.70 -1.79
CA VAL A 164 22.44 -0.59 -1.24
C VAL A 164 23.18 -1.89 -1.49
N THR A 165 24.31 -1.81 -2.19
CA THR A 165 25.22 -2.95 -2.39
C THR A 165 26.58 -2.73 -1.75
N ASP A 166 27.11 -3.76 -1.09
CA ASP A 166 28.45 -3.79 -0.49
C ASP A 166 29.02 -5.22 -0.49
N ALA A 167 30.07 -5.47 0.30
CA ALA A 167 30.69 -6.81 0.40
C ALA A 167 29.75 -7.87 1.02
N THR A 168 28.70 -7.45 1.71
CA THR A 168 27.66 -8.29 2.30
C THR A 168 26.47 -8.38 1.35
N TYR A 169 25.87 -7.24 0.99
CA TYR A 169 24.70 -7.14 0.13
C TYR A 169 25.12 -7.05 -1.34
N THR A 170 25.17 -8.19 -2.02
CA THR A 170 25.68 -8.29 -3.39
C THR A 170 24.59 -8.19 -4.46
N GLY A 171 23.31 -8.23 -4.08
CA GLY A 171 22.19 -8.27 -5.01
C GLY A 171 21.90 -6.91 -5.64
N VAL A 172 22.03 -6.89 -6.97
CA VAL A 172 21.72 -5.76 -7.85
C VAL A 172 20.40 -6.06 -8.53
N PHE A 173 19.40 -5.19 -8.34
CA PHE A 173 18.13 -5.32 -9.04
C PHE A 173 18.27 -4.80 -10.46
N THR A 174 17.81 -5.59 -11.44
CA THR A 174 17.75 -5.21 -12.86
C THR A 174 16.28 -5.19 -13.28
N ILE A 175 15.76 -4.03 -13.67
CA ILE A 175 14.32 -3.84 -13.95
C ILE A 175 14.09 -3.34 -15.38
N SER A 176 13.10 -3.92 -16.05
CA SER A 176 12.52 -3.39 -17.29
C SER A 176 11.05 -3.01 -17.08
N ALA A 177 10.61 -1.94 -17.73
CA ALA A 177 9.23 -1.44 -17.66
C ALA A 177 8.68 -1.12 -19.05
N LYS A 178 7.47 -1.62 -19.32
CA LYS A 178 6.74 -1.40 -20.57
C LYS A 178 5.32 -0.93 -20.27
N LEU A 179 4.78 -0.05 -21.10
CA LEU A 179 3.37 0.31 -21.07
C LEU A 179 2.74 -0.04 -22.42
N THR A 180 1.65 -0.79 -22.38
CA THR A 180 0.88 -1.18 -23.57
C THR A 180 -0.46 -0.45 -23.59
N PHE A 181 -0.71 0.27 -24.67
CA PHE A 181 -1.89 1.09 -24.90
C PHE A 181 -2.84 0.38 -25.84
N TYR A 182 -4.00 -0.04 -25.36
CA TYR A 182 -5.02 -0.76 -26.12
C TYR A 182 -6.10 0.21 -26.59
N THR A 183 -6.29 0.36 -27.91
CA THR A 183 -7.29 1.29 -28.46
C THR A 183 -8.70 0.80 -28.18
N ALA A 184 -9.65 1.72 -28.06
CA ALA A 184 -11.06 1.37 -27.92
C ALA A 184 -11.71 0.95 -29.25
N ASP A 185 -12.67 0.03 -29.18
CA ASP A 185 -13.58 -0.32 -30.26
C ASP A 185 -15.01 -0.60 -29.73
N ALA A 186 -15.86 -1.22 -30.55
CA ALA A 186 -17.24 -1.52 -30.15
C ALA A 186 -17.37 -2.63 -29.10
N HIS A 187 -16.43 -3.58 -29.05
CA HIS A 187 -16.41 -4.66 -28.07
C HIS A 187 -15.69 -4.26 -26.79
N TRP A 188 -14.61 -3.48 -26.93
CA TRP A 188 -13.80 -2.89 -25.87
C TRP A 188 -13.95 -1.37 -25.90
N PRO A 189 -15.04 -0.81 -25.34
CA PRO A 189 -15.26 0.63 -25.34
C PRO A 189 -14.17 1.35 -24.53
N ALA A 190 -14.03 2.64 -24.79
CA ALA A 190 -13.14 3.50 -24.02
C ALA A 190 -13.47 3.42 -22.53
N ALA A 191 -12.45 3.20 -21.70
CA ALA A 191 -12.62 3.22 -20.26
C ALA A 191 -13.06 4.61 -19.79
N ARG A 192 -13.96 4.66 -18.80
CA ARG A 192 -14.28 5.93 -18.15
C ARG A 192 -13.08 6.36 -17.31
N SER A 193 -12.62 7.58 -17.52
CA SER A 193 -11.59 8.21 -16.70
C SER A 193 -12.04 9.60 -16.26
N ALA A 194 -11.31 10.17 -15.31
CA ALA A 194 -11.44 11.58 -14.99
C ALA A 194 -11.10 12.47 -16.20
N ASP A 195 -11.43 13.76 -16.13
CA ASP A 195 -10.99 14.75 -17.12
C ASP A 195 -9.64 15.34 -16.78
N ARG A 196 -9.35 15.44 -15.47
CA ARG A 196 -8.13 16.02 -14.93
C ARG A 196 -7.62 15.18 -13.76
N LEU A 197 -6.31 14.99 -13.76
CA LEU A 197 -5.56 14.43 -12.65
C LEU A 197 -4.84 15.55 -11.93
N LEU A 198 -5.00 15.61 -10.61
CA LEU A 198 -4.25 16.49 -9.71
C LEU A 198 -3.51 15.62 -8.70
N THR A 199 -2.46 16.15 -8.07
CA THR A 199 -1.75 15.43 -7.02
C THR A 199 -1.16 16.37 -5.99
N THR A 200 -1.04 15.91 -4.74
CA THR A 200 -0.28 16.60 -3.70
C THR A 200 1.23 16.51 -3.92
N GLY A 201 1.68 15.62 -4.80
CA GLY A 201 3.06 15.14 -4.82
C GLY A 201 3.35 14.18 -3.66
N PRO A 202 4.57 13.65 -3.59
CA PRO A 202 4.96 12.71 -2.54
C PRO A 202 4.98 13.38 -1.17
N PHE A 203 4.59 12.63 -0.14
CA PHE A 203 4.69 13.05 1.26
C PHE A 203 5.59 12.11 2.07
N GLY A 204 6.14 12.66 3.15
CA GLY A 204 6.76 11.92 4.25
C GLY A 204 6.21 12.47 5.56
N LEU A 205 5.49 11.65 6.33
CA LEU A 205 4.93 12.02 7.62
C LEU A 205 5.82 11.45 8.71
N THR A 206 6.27 12.30 9.63
CA THR A 206 7.15 11.95 10.75
C THR A 206 6.62 12.60 12.02
N GLN A 207 7.22 12.29 13.17
CA GLN A 207 6.91 12.99 14.42
C GLN A 207 7.05 14.53 14.28
N ALA A 208 8.07 15.01 13.56
CA ALA A 208 8.30 16.44 13.38
C ALA A 208 7.33 17.10 12.38
N ALA A 209 6.74 16.29 11.50
CA ALA A 209 5.80 16.71 10.46
C ALA A 209 4.72 15.64 10.27
N PRO A 210 3.76 15.51 11.20
CA PRO A 210 2.73 14.46 11.16
C PRO A 210 1.64 14.73 10.11
N THR A 211 1.72 15.89 9.46
CA THR A 211 0.79 16.36 8.43
C THR A 211 1.58 16.87 7.24
N ALA A 212 1.11 16.53 6.04
CA ALA A 212 1.59 17.10 4.78
C ALA A 212 0.40 17.56 3.95
N GLY A 213 0.57 18.58 3.11
CA GLY A 213 -0.49 19.04 2.23
C GLY A 213 0.00 19.94 1.11
N ARG A 214 -0.89 20.16 0.14
CA ARG A 214 -0.63 20.97 -1.04
C ARG A 214 -1.87 21.79 -1.38
N ASP A 215 -1.66 23.05 -1.73
CA ASP A 215 -2.72 23.89 -2.26
C ASP A 215 -2.91 23.60 -3.76
N LEU A 216 -4.15 23.29 -4.13
CA LEU A 216 -4.56 22.91 -5.47
C LEU A 216 -5.70 23.80 -5.95
N VAL A 217 -5.71 24.13 -7.24
CA VAL A 217 -6.82 24.85 -7.88
C VAL A 217 -7.66 23.83 -8.65
N PHE A 218 -8.96 23.83 -8.37
CA PHE A 218 -9.90 22.90 -8.99
C PHE A 218 -10.63 23.55 -10.18
N PRO A 219 -11.07 22.77 -11.18
CA PRO A 219 -11.94 23.28 -12.23
C PRO A 219 -13.21 23.90 -11.65
N GLN A 220 -13.61 25.09 -12.11
CA GLN A 220 -14.82 25.76 -11.61
C GLN A 220 -16.13 25.10 -12.06
N ASN A 221 -16.04 24.13 -12.97
CA ASN A 221 -17.11 23.25 -13.41
C ASN A 221 -16.92 21.80 -12.91
N LEU A 222 -16.19 21.60 -11.81
CA LEU A 222 -16.04 20.29 -11.18
C LEU A 222 -17.40 19.72 -10.78
N GLU A 223 -17.61 18.44 -11.09
CA GLU A 223 -18.83 17.68 -10.79
C GLU A 223 -18.54 16.54 -9.81
N ARG A 224 -17.48 15.77 -10.04
CA ARG A 224 -17.08 14.63 -9.19
C ARG A 224 -15.61 14.73 -8.84
N LEU A 225 -15.27 14.34 -7.61
CA LEU A 225 -13.88 14.30 -7.15
C LEU A 225 -13.65 13.04 -6.33
N THR A 226 -12.72 12.20 -6.76
CA THR A 226 -12.25 11.05 -5.97
C THR A 226 -10.76 11.13 -5.74
N ALA A 227 -10.29 10.54 -4.64
CA ALA A 227 -8.88 10.45 -4.31
C ALA A 227 -8.39 9.00 -4.35
N GLU A 228 -7.13 8.82 -4.70
CA GLU A 228 -6.33 7.65 -4.32
C GLU A 228 -5.25 8.09 -3.35
N VAL A 229 -5.07 7.32 -2.27
CA VAL A 229 -4.02 7.51 -1.29
C VAL A 229 -3.10 6.30 -1.37
N TYR A 230 -1.88 6.48 -1.84
CA TYR A 230 -0.80 5.53 -1.60
C TYR A 230 -0.19 5.84 -0.24
N ALA A 231 0.00 4.83 0.60
CA ALA A 231 0.62 4.99 1.90
C ALA A 231 1.33 3.71 2.33
N ARG A 232 2.55 3.85 2.85
CA ARG A 232 3.27 2.78 3.54
C ARG A 232 3.93 3.26 4.83
N GLY A 233 3.87 2.43 5.86
CA GLY A 233 4.71 2.54 7.02
C GLY A 233 6.14 2.11 6.66
N GLY A 234 7.13 2.85 7.15
CA GLY A 234 8.53 2.56 6.97
C GLY A 234 9.36 2.81 8.21
N GLY A 235 10.56 2.23 8.25
CA GLY A 235 11.39 2.26 9.44
C GLY A 235 11.21 1.00 10.28
N ALA A 236 11.84 0.98 11.44
CA ALA A 236 11.92 -0.22 12.28
C ALA A 236 10.60 -0.58 12.99
N CYS A 237 9.72 0.39 13.21
CA CYS A 237 8.45 0.20 13.90
C CYS A 237 7.25 0.27 12.96
N GLU A 238 7.19 1.22 12.01
CA GLU A 238 6.00 1.35 11.16
C GLU A 238 5.88 0.25 10.09
N GLU A 239 6.97 -0.42 9.76
CA GLU A 239 6.93 -1.64 8.93
C GLU A 239 6.22 -2.81 9.64
N PHE A 240 6.32 -2.86 10.97
CA PHE A 240 5.76 -3.93 11.81
C PHE A 240 4.61 -3.44 12.69
N ALA A 241 4.01 -2.28 12.34
CA ALA A 241 3.02 -1.58 13.14
C ALA A 241 1.90 -2.49 13.65
N TYR A 242 1.43 -3.44 12.82
CA TYR A 242 0.37 -4.38 13.15
C TYR A 242 0.68 -5.25 14.38
N ALA A 243 1.95 -5.45 14.75
CA ALA A 243 2.41 -6.20 15.92
C ALA A 243 2.91 -5.31 17.07
N SER A 244 2.70 -4.00 17.00
CA SER A 244 3.10 -3.05 18.05
C SER A 244 2.28 -3.22 19.33
N ALA A 245 2.94 -3.00 20.46
CA ALA A 245 2.31 -3.02 21.78
C ALA A 245 1.77 -1.65 22.20
N PRO A 246 0.86 -1.57 23.18
CA PRO A 246 0.47 -0.32 23.80
C PRO A 246 1.66 0.41 24.43
N ASP A 247 1.63 1.74 24.40
CA ASP A 247 2.70 2.59 24.99
C ASP A 247 2.98 2.25 26.46
N ALA A 248 1.94 1.94 27.23
CA ALA A 248 2.09 1.58 28.65
C ALA A 248 2.91 0.29 28.83
N PHE A 249 2.73 -0.72 27.96
CA PHE A 249 3.49 -1.96 28.01
C PHE A 249 4.95 -1.75 27.58
N ALA A 250 5.15 -1.01 26.48
CA ALA A 250 6.49 -0.67 25.99
C ALA A 250 7.28 0.14 27.03
N ALA A 251 6.63 1.09 27.72
CA ALA A 251 7.23 1.89 28.78
C ALA A 251 7.55 1.07 30.05
N ALA A 252 6.70 0.09 30.40
CA ALA A 252 6.93 -0.80 31.54
C ALA A 252 8.04 -1.83 31.30
N ASN A 253 8.35 -2.12 30.04
CA ASN A 253 9.37 -3.08 29.62
C ASN A 253 10.51 -2.39 28.84
N PRO A 254 11.20 -1.40 29.44
CA PRO A 254 12.26 -0.66 28.74
C PRO A 254 13.40 -1.60 28.35
N GLY A 255 13.97 -1.39 27.16
CA GLY A 255 15.07 -2.22 26.64
C GLY A 255 14.66 -3.54 26.01
N SER A 256 13.39 -3.96 26.14
CA SER A 256 12.80 -5.06 25.35
C SER A 256 12.73 -4.74 23.86
N GLY A 257 12.84 -3.44 23.54
CA GLY A 257 12.75 -2.86 22.22
C GLY A 257 11.34 -2.56 21.73
N ILE A 258 10.31 -3.01 22.45
CA ILE A 258 8.97 -3.17 21.88
C ILE A 258 8.46 -1.85 21.30
N CYS A 259 8.04 -1.87 20.03
CA CYS A 259 7.47 -0.71 19.38
C CYS A 259 6.13 -0.40 20.05
N GLY A 260 5.97 0.84 20.48
CA GLY A 260 4.76 1.36 21.10
C GLY A 260 3.66 1.70 20.10
N LYS A 261 2.76 2.60 20.52
CA LYS A 261 1.63 3.17 19.77
C LYS A 261 0.47 2.21 19.48
N GLY A 262 0.59 0.95 19.90
CA GLY A 262 -0.38 -0.08 19.60
C GLY A 262 -0.43 -0.40 18.11
N PRO A 263 -1.33 -1.30 17.70
CA PRO A 263 -1.32 -1.87 16.35
C PRO A 263 -2.22 -1.14 15.34
N PHE A 264 -3.00 -0.16 15.79
CA PHE A 264 -3.95 0.56 14.95
C PHE A 264 -3.27 1.73 14.22
N ARG A 265 -3.58 1.91 12.94
CA ARG A 265 -3.05 2.98 12.08
C ARG A 265 -4.18 3.65 11.31
N GLU A 266 -4.18 4.97 11.30
CA GLU A 266 -5.16 5.76 10.55
C GLU A 266 -4.48 6.96 9.89
N LEU A 267 -4.67 7.08 8.57
CA LEU A 267 -4.33 8.27 7.81
C LEU A 267 -5.62 8.98 7.40
N ARG A 268 -5.70 10.28 7.66
CA ARG A 268 -6.88 11.09 7.36
C ARG A 268 -6.58 12.05 6.22
N LEU A 269 -7.43 12.04 5.20
CA LEU A 269 -7.41 13.03 4.14
C LEU A 269 -8.22 14.25 4.58
N THR A 270 -7.69 15.44 4.29
CA THR A 270 -8.27 16.73 4.67
C THR A 270 -8.45 17.64 3.47
N VAL A 271 -9.53 18.42 3.48
CA VAL A 271 -9.83 19.48 2.53
C VAL A 271 -10.01 20.77 3.34
N ASP A 272 -9.17 21.77 3.12
CA ASP A 272 -9.11 23.02 3.89
C ASP A 272 -9.08 22.79 5.42
N GLY A 273 -8.28 21.80 5.85
CA GLY A 273 -8.14 21.41 7.26
C GLY A 273 -9.31 20.59 7.83
N ARG A 274 -10.35 20.33 7.04
CA ARG A 274 -11.51 19.50 7.43
C ARG A 274 -11.29 18.04 7.02
N VAL A 275 -11.46 17.08 7.93
CA VAL A 275 -11.40 15.65 7.59
C VAL A 275 -12.48 15.31 6.57
N ALA A 276 -12.05 14.72 5.46
CA ALA A 276 -12.86 14.36 4.31
C ALA A 276 -12.93 12.85 4.06
N GLY A 277 -12.07 12.07 4.72
CA GLY A 277 -12.09 10.60 4.71
C GLY A 277 -10.90 10.04 5.49
N ALA A 278 -10.96 8.76 5.82
CA ALA A 278 -9.89 8.03 6.48
C ALA A 278 -9.50 6.78 5.68
N VAL A 279 -8.24 6.41 5.83
CA VAL A 279 -7.63 5.20 5.30
C VAL A 279 -7.05 4.45 6.49
N TRP A 280 -7.47 3.20 6.66
CA TRP A 280 -6.85 2.25 7.57
C TRP A 280 -6.05 1.28 6.72
N PRO A 281 -4.72 1.42 6.67
CA PRO A 281 -3.92 0.64 5.74
C PRO A 281 -3.96 -0.86 6.05
N TYR A 282 -4.10 -1.68 5.00
CA TYR A 282 -3.84 -3.11 5.06
C TYR A 282 -2.43 -3.35 5.63
N PRO A 283 -2.24 -4.31 6.54
CA PRO A 283 -0.94 -4.64 7.09
C PRO A 283 -0.09 -5.44 6.08
N VAL A 284 0.36 -4.78 5.01
CA VAL A 284 1.20 -5.40 3.98
C VAL A 284 2.50 -5.89 4.63
N ILE A 285 2.74 -7.19 4.60
CA ILE A 285 4.00 -7.78 5.07
C ILE A 285 4.93 -7.94 3.86
N TYR A 286 6.02 -7.18 3.85
CA TYR A 286 7.02 -7.24 2.78
C TYR A 286 7.84 -8.53 2.83
N THR A 287 8.57 -8.84 1.76
CA THR A 287 9.22 -10.15 1.62
C THR A 287 10.46 -10.34 2.52
N GLY A 288 10.83 -9.36 3.33
CA GLY A 288 11.81 -9.48 4.42
C GLY A 288 11.20 -9.49 5.83
N GLY A 289 9.88 -9.35 5.96
CA GLY A 289 9.21 -9.28 7.26
C GLY A 289 9.22 -10.62 8.00
N TRP A 290 9.44 -10.60 9.32
CA TRP A 290 9.47 -11.78 10.21
C TRP A 290 10.51 -12.86 9.87
N ASP A 291 10.26 -13.66 8.84
CA ASP A 291 11.16 -14.70 8.35
C ASP A 291 11.07 -14.79 6.82
N PRO A 292 12.17 -14.55 6.08
CA PRO A 292 12.19 -14.67 4.62
C PRO A 292 11.67 -16.00 4.06
N LEU A 293 11.75 -17.10 4.83
CA LEU A 293 11.25 -18.41 4.41
C LEU A 293 9.73 -18.44 4.23
N LEU A 294 9.00 -17.49 4.81
CA LEU A 294 7.55 -17.34 4.62
C LEU A 294 7.19 -16.90 3.20
N TRP A 295 8.08 -16.15 2.55
CA TRP A 295 7.78 -15.37 1.34
C TRP A 295 8.41 -15.92 0.06
N ARG A 296 9.14 -17.04 0.17
CA ARG A 296 9.87 -17.67 -0.94
C ARG A 296 9.15 -18.94 -1.39
N PRO A 297 8.47 -18.96 -2.55
CA PRO A 297 8.41 -17.91 -3.58
C PRO A 297 7.15 -17.02 -3.52
N VAL A 298 6.20 -17.31 -2.63
CA VAL A 298 4.92 -16.60 -2.62
C VAL A 298 5.00 -15.39 -1.69
N PRO A 299 4.96 -14.15 -2.21
CA PRO A 299 5.06 -12.96 -1.37
C PRO A 299 3.79 -12.73 -0.54
N GLY A 300 3.85 -11.87 0.47
CA GLY A 300 2.69 -11.45 1.25
C GLY A 300 1.58 -10.85 0.36
N VAL A 301 0.33 -10.92 0.84
CA VAL A 301 -0.82 -10.30 0.16
C VAL A 301 -0.51 -8.81 -0.11
N PHE A 302 -0.69 -8.38 -1.36
CA PHE A 302 -0.37 -7.04 -1.89
C PHE A 302 1.11 -6.62 -1.89
N ALA A 303 2.07 -7.46 -1.50
CA ALA A 303 3.47 -7.03 -1.42
C ALA A 303 4.07 -6.58 -2.77
N PHE A 304 3.60 -7.14 -3.90
CA PHE A 304 4.01 -6.72 -5.26
C PHE A 304 3.12 -5.63 -5.89
N ASP A 305 2.00 -5.30 -5.28
CA ASP A 305 1.08 -4.25 -5.74
C ASP A 305 0.36 -3.67 -4.52
N LEU A 306 1.00 -2.72 -3.85
CA LEU A 306 0.47 -2.15 -2.60
C LEU A 306 -0.83 -1.40 -2.89
N PRO A 307 -1.82 -1.45 -1.96
CA PRO A 307 -3.12 -0.86 -2.22
C PRO A 307 -3.08 0.66 -2.42
N ALA A 308 -3.82 1.13 -3.43
CA ALA A 308 -4.18 2.52 -3.62
C ALA A 308 -5.58 2.77 -3.02
N TYR A 309 -5.64 3.28 -1.80
CA TYR A 309 -6.90 3.44 -1.08
C TYR A 309 -7.75 4.54 -1.70
N ARG A 310 -8.99 4.23 -2.07
CA ARG A 310 -9.88 5.15 -2.79
C ARG A 310 -10.80 5.88 -1.81
N LEU A 311 -10.97 7.19 -1.95
CA LEU A 311 -11.93 8.00 -1.19
C LEU A 311 -12.82 8.80 -2.16
N ASP A 312 -14.09 8.98 -1.83
CA ASP A 312 -15.00 9.82 -2.62
C ASP A 312 -15.19 11.18 -1.93
N LEU A 313 -14.64 12.22 -2.56
CA LEU A 313 -14.66 13.60 -2.06
C LEU A 313 -15.78 14.44 -2.71
N THR A 314 -16.63 13.82 -3.53
CA THR A 314 -17.71 14.50 -4.24
C THR A 314 -18.64 15.30 -3.33
N PRO A 315 -18.98 14.86 -2.10
CA PRO A 315 -19.77 15.69 -1.17
C PRO A 315 -19.16 17.07 -0.87
N TYR A 316 -17.83 17.22 -1.01
CA TYR A 316 -17.09 18.45 -0.70
C TYR A 316 -16.91 19.36 -1.91
N VAL A 317 -17.27 18.93 -3.14
CA VAL A 317 -17.03 19.66 -4.39
C VAL A 317 -17.54 21.09 -4.31
N GLY A 318 -18.73 21.32 -3.72
CA GLY A 318 -19.31 22.66 -3.58
C GLY A 318 -18.43 23.68 -2.84
N LEU A 319 -17.45 23.23 -2.05
CA LEU A 319 -16.49 24.08 -1.34
C LEU A 319 -15.31 24.52 -2.23
N LEU A 320 -15.09 23.85 -3.38
CA LEU A 320 -13.88 23.95 -4.20
C LEU A 320 -14.06 24.77 -5.50
N LEU A 321 -15.25 25.32 -5.74
CA LEU A 321 -15.67 25.87 -7.04
C LEU A 321 -15.36 27.37 -7.23
N ASP A 322 -14.66 28.00 -6.30
CA ASP A 322 -14.43 29.44 -6.31
C ASP A 322 -13.24 29.88 -7.20
N GLY A 323 -12.46 28.92 -7.71
CA GLY A 323 -11.28 29.13 -8.55
C GLY A 323 -10.03 29.57 -7.78
N ARG A 324 -10.05 29.50 -6.44
CA ARG A 324 -8.90 29.78 -5.58
C ARG A 324 -8.16 28.47 -5.23
N PRO A 325 -6.93 28.57 -4.71
CA PRO A 325 -6.25 27.42 -4.14
C PRO A 325 -6.95 26.93 -2.87
N HIS A 326 -7.14 25.62 -2.77
CA HIS A 326 -7.66 24.91 -1.61
C HIS A 326 -6.64 23.87 -1.14
N SER A 327 -6.52 23.70 0.17
CA SER A 327 -5.52 22.82 0.76
C SER A 327 -6.03 21.37 0.79
N VAL A 328 -5.30 20.45 0.17
CA VAL A 328 -5.51 19.01 0.32
C VAL A 328 -4.35 18.43 1.09
N GLY A 329 -4.62 17.81 2.23
CA GLY A 329 -3.58 17.30 3.11
C GLY A 329 -3.87 15.93 3.70
N VAL A 330 -2.83 15.22 4.11
CA VAL A 330 -2.89 13.93 4.79
C VAL A 330 -2.24 14.06 6.17
N THR A 331 -2.82 13.42 7.18
CA THR A 331 -2.31 13.43 8.56
C THR A 331 -2.45 12.06 9.21
N VAL A 332 -1.44 11.63 9.96
CA VAL A 332 -1.49 10.40 10.78
C VAL A 332 -2.32 10.63 12.05
N ASN A 333 -2.70 9.56 12.74
CA ASN A 333 -3.45 9.66 13.99
C ASN A 333 -2.62 10.31 15.13
N THR A 334 -3.29 10.74 16.20
CA THR A 334 -2.68 11.45 17.34
C THR A 334 -1.62 10.60 18.04
N ALA A 335 -1.83 9.29 18.12
CA ALA A 335 -0.88 8.38 18.75
C ALA A 335 0.44 8.36 17.96
N GLU A 336 0.36 8.20 16.64
CA GLU A 336 1.50 8.17 15.73
C GLU A 336 2.23 9.51 15.64
N ALA A 337 1.49 10.62 15.66
CA ALA A 337 2.08 11.96 15.62
C ALA A 337 3.09 12.23 16.75
N GLN A 338 3.06 11.42 17.83
CA GLN A 338 3.96 11.57 18.96
C GLN A 338 5.33 10.91 18.78
N SER A 339 5.48 9.85 17.97
CA SER A 339 6.76 9.10 17.86
C SER A 339 6.81 8.08 16.71
N ASN A 340 6.16 8.32 15.57
CA ASN A 340 6.27 7.41 14.42
C ASN A 340 7.61 7.54 13.69
N ASP A 341 8.04 6.47 13.03
CA ASP A 341 9.25 6.47 12.20
C ASP A 341 9.03 7.32 10.95
N VAL A 342 8.28 6.78 9.99
CA VAL A 342 7.85 7.51 8.79
C VAL A 342 6.69 6.81 8.10
N TRP A 343 5.74 7.60 7.60
CA TRP A 343 4.81 7.20 6.54
C TRP A 343 5.18 7.90 5.24
N THR A 344 5.33 7.15 4.16
CA THR A 344 5.56 7.73 2.83
C THR A 344 4.46 7.34 1.86
N GLY A 345 4.22 8.20 0.87
CA GLY A 345 3.13 7.97 -0.07
C GLY A 345 2.80 9.19 -0.90
N GLN A 346 1.59 9.19 -1.48
CA GLN A 346 1.10 10.28 -2.32
C GLN A 346 -0.42 10.25 -2.40
N VAL A 347 -1.04 11.43 -2.54
CA VAL A 347 -2.47 11.57 -2.87
C VAL A 347 -2.62 11.98 -4.35
N ASN A 348 -3.41 11.21 -5.09
CA ASN A 348 -3.84 11.52 -6.44
C ASN A 348 -5.34 11.86 -6.43
N LEU A 349 -5.75 12.82 -7.23
CA LEU A 349 -7.14 13.30 -7.31
C LEU A 349 -7.63 13.20 -8.75
N PHE A 350 -8.81 12.64 -8.89
CA PHE A 350 -9.50 12.36 -10.15
C PHE A 350 -10.70 13.29 -10.23
N ALA A 351 -10.57 14.34 -11.03
CA ALA A 351 -11.56 15.38 -11.21
C ALA A 351 -12.34 15.16 -12.52
N GLU A 352 -13.65 14.97 -12.39
CA GLU A 352 -14.60 14.94 -13.51
C GLU A 352 -15.37 16.26 -13.55
N THR A 353 -15.52 16.80 -14.75
CA THR A 353 -16.04 18.13 -15.00
C THR A 353 -17.31 18.08 -15.83
N ASP A 354 -18.20 19.04 -15.59
CA ASP A 354 -19.40 19.21 -16.38
C ASP A 354 -19.04 19.85 -17.74
N HIS A 355 -19.18 19.09 -18.82
CA HIS A 355 -18.90 19.58 -20.17
C HIS A 355 -19.97 20.54 -20.72
N GLY A 356 -21.16 20.57 -20.12
CA GLY A 356 -22.28 21.43 -20.52
C GLY A 356 -22.34 22.76 -19.76
N ALA A 357 -21.56 22.93 -18.69
CA ALA A 357 -21.51 24.15 -17.90
C ALA A 357 -20.08 24.69 -17.75
N ALA A 358 -19.90 26.00 -17.95
CA ALA A 358 -18.61 26.65 -17.68
C ALA A 358 -18.30 26.77 -16.18
N ARG A 359 -19.34 26.74 -15.33
CA ARG A 359 -19.24 26.78 -13.88
C ARG A 359 -20.36 25.94 -13.27
N THR A 360 -20.03 25.16 -12.25
CA THR A 360 -20.99 24.48 -11.40
C THR A 360 -21.15 25.29 -10.09
N THR A 361 -22.17 24.96 -9.31
CA THR A 361 -22.32 25.46 -7.92
C THR A 361 -22.68 24.31 -7.03
N GLY A 362 -22.39 24.39 -5.74
CA GLY A 362 -22.70 23.29 -4.84
C GLY A 362 -22.64 23.70 -3.39
N GLN A 363 -22.98 22.74 -2.52
CA GLN A 363 -22.93 22.93 -1.09
C GLN A 363 -22.70 21.60 -0.37
N LEU A 364 -21.86 21.60 0.65
CA LEU A 364 -21.80 20.54 1.66
C LEU A 364 -22.96 20.76 2.66
N THR A 365 -23.88 19.81 2.73
CA THR A 365 -25.14 19.92 3.49
C THR A 365 -25.15 19.15 4.81
N ASP A 366 -24.39 18.07 4.91
CA ASP A 366 -24.23 17.29 6.14
C ASP A 366 -22.76 16.85 6.24
N HIS A 367 -22.17 17.01 7.42
CA HIS A 367 -20.80 16.64 7.71
C HIS A 367 -20.73 16.15 9.14
N ARG A 368 -20.91 14.84 9.28
CA ARG A 368 -20.75 14.08 10.51
C ARG A 368 -19.55 13.16 10.33
N VAL A 369 -18.37 13.77 10.29
CA VAL A 369 -17.11 13.05 10.12
C VAL A 369 -16.31 13.26 11.40
N ALA A 370 -15.93 12.16 12.05
CA ALA A 370 -15.15 12.22 13.27
C ALA A 370 -13.75 12.79 12.96
N PRO A 371 -13.18 13.64 13.85
CA PRO A 371 -11.80 14.08 13.70
C PRO A 371 -10.79 12.94 13.67
N GLU A 372 -11.09 11.84 14.36
CA GLU A 372 -10.26 10.63 14.48
C GLU A 372 -11.13 9.42 14.84
N ALA A 373 -10.66 8.20 14.57
CA ALA A 373 -11.26 6.99 15.12
C ALA A 373 -11.25 6.96 16.66
N THR A 374 -12.29 6.37 17.25
CA THR A 374 -12.33 6.11 18.69
C THR A 374 -11.54 4.85 18.98
N VAL A 375 -10.44 4.96 19.74
CA VAL A 375 -9.56 3.84 20.09
C VAL A 375 -9.71 3.47 21.56
N ALA A 376 -9.81 2.18 21.85
CA ALA A 376 -9.77 1.63 23.20
C ALA A 376 -8.71 0.53 23.31
N THR A 377 -8.02 0.50 24.45
CA THR A 377 -6.97 -0.46 24.73
C THR A 377 -7.23 -1.11 26.09
N ASP A 378 -7.29 -2.43 26.11
CA ASP A 378 -7.24 -3.24 27.32
C ASP A 378 -5.86 -3.92 27.38
N LEU A 379 -5.16 -3.80 28.51
CA LEU A 379 -3.80 -4.29 28.70
C LEU A 379 -3.68 -5.00 30.06
N ALA A 380 -3.24 -6.25 30.01
CA ALA A 380 -2.77 -7.01 31.15
C ALA A 380 -1.26 -7.25 31.01
N ASP A 381 -0.46 -6.51 31.78
CA ASP A 381 0.98 -6.76 31.91
C ASP A 381 1.22 -7.81 33.00
N HIS A 382 1.86 -8.91 32.64
CA HIS A 382 2.17 -10.03 33.55
C HIS A 382 3.59 -9.93 34.12
N GLY A 383 4.35 -8.91 33.74
CA GLY A 383 5.75 -8.73 34.10
C GLY A 383 6.69 -9.64 33.32
N GLY A 384 8.00 -9.37 33.43
CA GLY A 384 9.04 -10.17 32.78
C GLY A 384 8.97 -10.17 31.25
N GLY A 385 8.49 -9.08 30.64
CA GLY A 385 8.30 -9.00 29.20
C GLY A 385 7.19 -9.92 28.69
N SER A 386 6.13 -10.13 29.48
CA SER A 386 4.94 -10.89 29.09
C SER A 386 3.68 -10.05 29.30
N GLY A 387 2.78 -10.03 28.32
CA GLY A 387 1.55 -9.26 28.38
C GLY A 387 0.47 -9.77 27.43
N ASP A 388 -0.79 -9.47 27.71
CA ASP A 388 -1.89 -9.58 26.76
C ASP A 388 -2.51 -8.20 26.56
N TRP A 389 -2.87 -7.86 25.32
CA TRP A 389 -3.64 -6.65 25.06
C TRP A 389 -4.67 -6.86 23.97
N THR A 390 -5.77 -6.12 24.07
CA THR A 390 -6.74 -5.95 23.01
C THR A 390 -6.85 -4.47 22.68
N VAL A 391 -6.69 -4.12 21.41
CA VAL A 391 -6.93 -2.77 20.88
C VAL A 391 -8.10 -2.84 19.92
N THR A 392 -9.07 -1.96 20.12
CA THR A 392 -10.21 -1.78 19.21
C THR A 392 -10.26 -0.36 18.71
N ALA A 393 -10.62 -0.15 17.45
CA ALA A 393 -10.93 1.16 16.91
C ALA A 393 -12.24 1.14 16.14
N ALA A 394 -13.00 2.23 16.19
CA ALA A 394 -14.24 2.38 15.44
C ALA A 394 -14.39 3.82 14.91
N ARG A 395 -14.96 3.95 13.70
CA ARG A 395 -15.31 5.23 13.10
C ARG A 395 -16.57 5.09 12.25
N ASP A 396 -17.50 6.02 12.43
CA ASP A 396 -18.72 6.14 11.64
C ASP A 396 -18.80 7.56 11.07
N ASP A 397 -18.83 7.69 9.75
CA ASP A 397 -18.87 8.99 9.10
C ASP A 397 -19.97 9.12 8.07
N LEU A 398 -20.42 10.35 7.90
CA LEU A 398 -21.32 10.75 6.85
C LEU A 398 -20.95 12.13 6.31
N ALA A 399 -20.74 12.20 5.00
CA ALA A 399 -20.62 13.45 4.26
C ALA A 399 -21.66 13.48 3.15
N ARG A 400 -22.44 14.57 3.09
CA ARG A 400 -23.45 14.77 2.05
C ARG A 400 -23.37 16.17 1.47
N GLY A 401 -23.28 16.27 0.15
CA GLY A 401 -23.34 17.54 -0.56
C GLY A 401 -24.05 17.41 -1.90
N TRP A 402 -24.33 18.54 -2.53
CA TRP A 402 -24.90 18.56 -3.88
C TRP A 402 -24.12 19.49 -4.80
N VAL A 403 -24.16 19.18 -6.09
CA VAL A 403 -23.63 20.00 -7.18
C VAL A 403 -24.74 20.23 -8.20
N GLN A 404 -24.92 21.48 -8.61
CA GLN A 404 -25.76 21.89 -9.73
C GLN A 404 -24.95 21.81 -11.01
N THR A 405 -25.35 20.89 -11.88
CA THR A 405 -24.76 20.62 -13.19
C THR A 405 -25.72 21.07 -14.30
N SER A 406 -25.27 21.01 -15.55
CA SER A 406 -26.03 21.17 -16.78
C SER A 406 -27.09 20.07 -16.96
N HIS A 407 -26.92 18.93 -16.28
CA HIS A 407 -27.85 17.80 -16.29
C HIS A 407 -28.82 17.80 -15.09
N GLY A 408 -28.70 18.77 -14.18
CA GLY A 408 -29.54 18.93 -12.99
C GLY A 408 -28.76 18.93 -11.68
N ARG A 409 -29.48 19.02 -10.56
CA ARG A 409 -28.87 18.93 -9.23
C ARG A 409 -28.60 17.46 -8.88
N ILE A 410 -27.34 17.13 -8.62
CA ILE A 410 -26.92 15.81 -8.16
C ILE A 410 -26.50 15.94 -6.69
N THR A 411 -27.11 15.13 -5.83
CA THR A 411 -26.69 14.97 -4.43
C THR A 411 -25.85 13.72 -4.31
N THR A 412 -24.74 13.80 -3.59
CA THR A 412 -23.89 12.65 -3.24
C THR A 412 -23.82 12.55 -1.72
N GLU A 413 -24.00 11.34 -1.22
CA GLU A 413 -23.75 10.96 0.17
C GLU A 413 -22.71 9.84 0.21
N VAL A 414 -21.73 9.98 1.09
CA VAL A 414 -20.76 8.94 1.42
C VAL A 414 -20.92 8.60 2.89
N ARG A 415 -21.11 7.31 3.18
CA ARG A 415 -21.11 6.73 4.52
C ARG A 415 -19.97 5.75 4.66
N ASP A 416 -19.25 5.87 5.76
CA ASP A 416 -18.15 5.00 6.13
C ASP A 416 -18.43 4.39 7.51
N GLU A 417 -18.37 3.07 7.62
CA GLU A 417 -18.49 2.30 8.87
C GLU A 417 -17.24 1.42 8.98
N LEU A 418 -16.34 1.74 9.91
CA LEU A 418 -15.03 1.10 10.05
C LEU A 418 -14.86 0.54 11.47
N ALA A 419 -14.43 -0.71 11.56
CA ALA A 419 -14.13 -1.40 12.82
C ALA A 419 -12.80 -2.16 12.74
N PHE A 420 -11.97 -2.00 13.76
CA PHE A 420 -10.68 -2.67 13.88
C PHE A 420 -10.61 -3.37 15.23
N ARG A 421 -10.04 -4.56 15.26
CA ARG A 421 -9.70 -5.27 16.49
C ARG A 421 -8.37 -5.98 16.33
N SER A 422 -7.50 -5.80 17.32
CA SER A 422 -6.26 -6.55 17.48
C SER A 422 -6.22 -7.16 18.87
N ALA A 423 -6.09 -8.47 18.98
CA ALA A 423 -5.80 -9.17 20.23
C ALA A 423 -4.42 -9.81 20.13
N GLN A 424 -3.52 -9.46 21.05
CA GLN A 424 -2.14 -9.93 21.03
C GLN A 424 -1.75 -10.48 22.39
N ARG A 425 -0.93 -11.53 22.34
CA ARG A 425 -0.30 -12.17 23.47
C ARG A 425 1.19 -12.23 23.20
N LEU A 426 1.95 -11.72 24.14
CA LEU A 426 3.40 -11.83 24.17
C LEU A 426 3.81 -12.55 25.46
N ARG A 427 4.67 -13.55 25.32
CA ARG A 427 5.21 -14.35 26.41
C ARG A 427 6.72 -14.51 26.24
N ASP A 428 7.39 -14.84 27.33
CA ASP A 428 8.81 -15.19 27.37
C ASP A 428 9.70 -14.13 26.70
N GLY A 429 9.40 -12.84 26.92
CA GLY A 429 10.15 -11.73 26.33
C GLY A 429 10.02 -11.62 24.81
N GLY A 430 8.90 -12.09 24.24
CA GLY A 430 8.65 -12.10 22.79
C GLY A 430 9.10 -13.37 22.08
N ASN A 431 9.50 -14.41 22.82
CA ASN A 431 9.78 -15.72 22.25
C ASN A 431 8.53 -16.56 22.02
N ASP A 432 7.35 -16.12 22.48
CA ASP A 432 6.06 -16.72 22.12
C ASP A 432 5.06 -15.60 21.91
N VAL A 433 4.61 -15.46 20.66
CA VAL A 433 3.71 -14.41 20.20
C VAL A 433 2.51 -15.03 19.51
N THR A 434 1.32 -14.57 19.90
CA THR A 434 0.09 -14.82 19.15
C THR A 434 -0.58 -13.48 18.89
N LEU A 435 -1.00 -13.25 17.66
CA LEU A 435 -1.64 -12.02 17.23
C LEU A 435 -2.84 -12.36 16.35
N HIS A 436 -3.95 -11.68 16.60
CA HIS A 436 -5.20 -11.78 15.87
C HIS A 436 -5.70 -10.37 15.56
N ASN A 437 -5.48 -9.91 14.33
CA ASN A 437 -5.93 -8.62 13.83
C ASN A 437 -7.08 -8.81 12.83
N GLY A 438 -8.01 -7.88 12.83
CA GLY A 438 -9.07 -7.81 11.83
C GLY A 438 -9.52 -6.37 11.64
N THR A 439 -9.63 -5.98 10.37
CA THR A 439 -10.27 -4.74 9.94
C THR A 439 -11.51 -5.09 9.13
N ASP A 440 -12.62 -4.44 9.44
CA ASP A 440 -13.86 -4.47 8.66
C ASP A 440 -14.19 -3.03 8.25
N LEU A 441 -14.34 -2.80 6.95
CA LEU A 441 -14.67 -1.50 6.36
C LEU A 441 -15.91 -1.66 5.48
N THR A 442 -16.91 -0.82 5.68
CA THR A 442 -18.03 -0.67 4.75
C THR A 442 -18.14 0.79 4.29
N ARG A 443 -18.00 1.01 2.99
CA ARG A 443 -18.27 2.31 2.37
C ARG A 443 -19.50 2.23 1.48
N THR A 444 -20.45 3.12 1.69
CA THR A 444 -21.60 3.30 0.82
C THR A 444 -21.62 4.70 0.22
N THR A 445 -21.55 4.78 -1.11
CA THR A 445 -21.76 6.02 -1.86
C THR A 445 -23.14 5.97 -2.53
N ALA A 446 -23.99 6.95 -2.24
CA ALA A 446 -25.30 7.10 -2.87
C ALA A 446 -25.41 8.43 -3.63
N THR A 447 -25.98 8.41 -4.83
CA THR A 447 -26.22 9.61 -5.65
C THR A 447 -27.66 9.70 -6.16
N TRP A 448 -28.24 10.89 -6.18
CA TRP A 448 -29.63 11.12 -6.63
C TRP A 448 -29.93 12.55 -7.09
N GLY A 449 -31.07 12.74 -7.75
CA GLY A 449 -31.56 14.03 -8.25
C GLY A 449 -31.48 14.14 -9.78
N GLY A 450 -30.26 14.25 -10.32
CA GLY A 450 -29.99 14.38 -11.77
C GLY A 450 -30.13 13.10 -12.60
N GLY A 451 -30.86 12.10 -12.10
CA GLY A 451 -30.99 10.78 -12.70
C GLY A 451 -31.57 9.76 -11.71
N PRO A 452 -31.56 8.47 -12.06
CA PRO A 452 -32.00 7.43 -11.13
C PRO A 452 -31.08 7.41 -9.90
N HIS A 453 -31.65 7.08 -8.74
CA HIS A 453 -30.88 6.88 -7.52
C HIS A 453 -29.86 5.75 -7.75
N ARG A 454 -28.58 6.00 -7.48
CA ARG A 454 -27.52 4.99 -7.59
C ARG A 454 -26.87 4.79 -6.24
N THR A 455 -26.47 3.57 -5.97
CA THR A 455 -25.76 3.22 -4.74
C THR A 455 -24.64 2.25 -5.06
N THR A 456 -23.45 2.55 -4.59
CA THR A 456 -22.32 1.62 -4.58
C THR A 456 -21.97 1.32 -3.14
N THR A 457 -21.95 0.05 -2.78
CA THR A 457 -21.50 -0.40 -1.45
C THR A 457 -20.30 -1.31 -1.63
N VAL A 458 -19.21 -0.99 -0.94
CA VAL A 458 -17.99 -1.79 -0.86
C VAL A 458 -17.82 -2.23 0.59
N HIS A 459 -17.67 -3.52 0.80
CA HIS A 459 -17.30 -4.12 2.08
C HIS A 459 -15.95 -4.79 1.93
N GLU A 460 -15.03 -4.53 2.85
CA GLU A 460 -13.68 -5.08 2.90
C GLU A 460 -13.41 -5.69 4.27
N GLY A 461 -12.84 -6.89 4.29
CA GLY A 461 -12.43 -7.63 5.49
C GLY A 461 -10.97 -8.06 5.38
N GLU A 462 -10.17 -7.76 6.39
CA GLU A 462 -8.70 -7.89 6.34
C GLU A 462 -8.18 -8.61 7.60
N PRO A 463 -8.36 -9.94 7.71
CA PRO A 463 -7.84 -10.69 8.84
C PRO A 463 -6.33 -10.92 8.72
N LEU A 464 -5.65 -10.88 9.86
CA LEU A 464 -4.25 -11.27 10.01
C LEU A 464 -4.08 -12.05 11.32
N ASP A 465 -3.72 -13.31 11.19
CA ASP A 465 -3.33 -14.16 12.31
C ASP A 465 -1.83 -14.46 12.22
N VAL A 466 -1.13 -14.34 13.35
CA VAL A 466 0.30 -14.68 13.46
C VAL A 466 0.52 -15.52 14.71
N SER A 467 1.28 -16.60 14.55
CA SER A 467 1.86 -17.35 15.65
C SER A 467 3.37 -17.47 15.44
N TYR A 468 4.11 -17.17 16.49
CA TYR A 468 5.56 -17.22 16.51
C TYR A 468 6.02 -17.83 17.82
N ARG A 469 6.96 -18.77 17.74
CA ARG A 469 7.56 -19.38 18.93
C ARG A 469 9.04 -19.66 18.70
N VAL A 470 9.85 -19.35 19.71
CA VAL A 470 11.24 -19.76 19.85
C VAL A 470 11.36 -20.58 21.12
N SER A 471 11.88 -21.78 21.00
CA SER A 471 12.24 -22.63 22.12
C SER A 471 13.74 -22.91 22.13
N ARG A 472 14.29 -23.19 23.31
CA ARG A 472 15.68 -23.61 23.50
C ARG A 472 15.71 -24.94 24.22
N ASP A 473 16.47 -25.88 23.70
CA ASP A 473 16.70 -27.15 24.41
C ASP A 473 17.80 -27.01 25.48
N ALA A 474 18.04 -28.08 26.24
CA ALA A 474 19.05 -28.10 27.30
C ALA A 474 20.49 -27.95 26.78
N ALA A 475 20.74 -28.22 25.49
CA ALA A 475 22.03 -28.02 24.84
C ALA A 475 22.20 -26.58 24.31
N GLY A 476 21.14 -25.76 24.38
CA GLY A 476 21.13 -24.39 23.90
C GLY A 476 20.72 -24.25 22.43
N ASN A 477 20.34 -25.34 21.77
CA ASN A 477 19.85 -25.33 20.40
C ASN A 477 18.52 -24.59 20.32
N THR A 478 18.30 -23.82 19.26
CA THR A 478 17.07 -23.05 19.05
C THR A 478 16.14 -23.75 18.08
N ASP A 479 14.84 -23.71 18.34
CA ASP A 479 13.79 -24.08 17.38
C ASP A 479 12.78 -22.92 17.30
N GLN A 480 12.76 -22.26 16.15
CA GLN A 480 11.89 -21.15 15.80
C GLN A 480 10.83 -21.64 14.82
N THR A 481 9.56 -21.35 15.11
CA THR A 481 8.43 -21.62 14.22
C THR A 481 7.61 -20.35 14.05
N THR A 482 7.27 -20.04 12.81
CA THR A 482 6.35 -18.96 12.45
C THR A 482 5.25 -19.53 11.57
N ALA A 483 4.00 -19.18 11.84
CA ALA A 483 2.88 -19.46 10.96
C ALA A 483 1.95 -18.25 10.92
N MET A 484 1.45 -17.92 9.73
CA MET A 484 0.53 -16.81 9.53
C MET A 484 -0.70 -17.22 8.72
N GLU A 485 -1.77 -16.46 8.85
CA GLU A 485 -2.90 -16.45 7.93
C GLU A 485 -3.21 -14.99 7.60
N LEU A 486 -2.98 -14.60 6.36
CA LEU A 486 -3.28 -13.27 5.83
C LEU A 486 -4.51 -13.39 4.94
N GLY A 487 -5.49 -12.53 5.11
CA GLY A 487 -6.68 -12.49 4.27
C GLY A 487 -6.98 -11.11 3.72
N TYR A 488 -7.61 -11.07 2.56
CA TYR A 488 -8.30 -9.92 2.01
C TYR A 488 -9.61 -10.38 1.39
N HIS A 489 -10.71 -9.79 1.83
CA HIS A 489 -12.07 -10.13 1.41
C HIS A 489 -12.68 -8.84 0.91
N ARG A 490 -13.26 -8.84 -0.28
CA ARG A 490 -13.94 -7.66 -0.80
C ARG A 490 -15.23 -8.05 -1.50
N GLU A 491 -16.32 -7.44 -1.09
CA GLU A 491 -17.57 -7.43 -1.83
C GLU A 491 -17.87 -6.03 -2.32
N ALA A 492 -18.21 -5.89 -3.60
CA ALA A 492 -18.73 -4.63 -4.13
C ALA A 492 -20.03 -4.86 -4.86
N THR A 493 -20.99 -3.97 -4.63
CA THR A 493 -22.29 -3.96 -5.30
C THR A 493 -22.56 -2.57 -5.84
N ALA A 494 -23.13 -2.51 -7.05
CA ALA A 494 -23.73 -1.29 -7.58
C ALA A 494 -25.22 -1.55 -7.81
N ALA A 495 -26.05 -0.60 -7.42
CA ALA A 495 -27.50 -0.65 -7.57
C ALA A 495 -28.02 0.63 -8.22
N THR A 496 -29.06 0.50 -9.04
CA THR A 496 -29.82 1.60 -9.60
C THR A 496 -31.29 1.45 -9.22
N GLY A 497 -31.85 2.44 -8.53
CA GLY A 497 -33.12 2.31 -7.84
C GLY A 497 -33.04 1.24 -6.75
N GLY A 498 -33.92 0.24 -6.81
CA GLY A 498 -33.91 -0.92 -5.91
C GLY A 498 -33.25 -2.18 -6.50
N HIS A 499 -32.62 -2.09 -7.68
CA HIS A 499 -32.08 -3.24 -8.39
C HIS A 499 -30.55 -3.23 -8.39
N VAL A 500 -29.93 -4.33 -7.96
CA VAL A 500 -28.48 -4.55 -8.10
C VAL A 500 -28.17 -4.75 -9.58
N THR A 501 -27.30 -3.90 -10.12
CA THR A 501 -26.86 -3.92 -11.52
C THR A 501 -25.52 -4.61 -11.69
N GLU A 502 -24.65 -4.54 -10.68
CA GLU A 502 -23.33 -5.16 -10.70
C GLU A 502 -22.97 -5.73 -9.33
N ARG A 503 -22.26 -6.85 -9.31
CA ARG A 503 -21.66 -7.43 -8.11
C ARG A 503 -20.31 -8.04 -8.45
N SER A 504 -19.34 -7.85 -7.57
CA SER A 504 -18.03 -8.50 -7.65
C SER A 504 -17.57 -8.93 -6.27
N THR A 505 -16.86 -10.05 -6.19
CA THR A 505 -16.23 -10.53 -4.96
C THR A 505 -14.76 -10.85 -5.19
N VAL A 506 -13.94 -10.69 -4.16
CA VAL A 506 -12.56 -11.18 -4.09
C VAL A 506 -12.35 -11.81 -2.72
N ASP A 507 -11.83 -13.03 -2.70
CA ASP A 507 -11.33 -13.71 -1.51
C ASP A 507 -9.88 -14.12 -1.79
N HIS A 508 -8.94 -13.54 -1.06
CA HIS A 508 -7.51 -13.82 -1.17
C HIS A 508 -7.01 -14.23 0.21
N THR A 509 -6.39 -15.41 0.30
CA THR A 509 -5.81 -15.91 1.55
C THR A 509 -4.42 -16.48 1.31
N LEU A 510 -3.49 -16.17 2.21
CA LEU A 510 -2.14 -16.73 2.21
C LEU A 510 -1.85 -17.32 3.59
N ARG A 511 -1.40 -18.59 3.60
CA ARG A 511 -1.02 -19.32 4.83
C ARG A 511 0.44 -19.75 4.74
N PRO A 512 1.40 -18.88 5.08
CA PRO A 512 2.81 -19.22 5.08
C PRO A 512 3.25 -19.76 6.44
N THR A 513 4.22 -20.65 6.42
CA THR A 513 4.86 -21.26 7.58
C THR A 513 6.36 -21.29 7.37
N ALA A 514 7.12 -21.10 8.44
CA ALA A 514 8.58 -21.19 8.45
C ALA A 514 9.03 -21.89 9.73
N ARG A 515 10.10 -22.68 9.61
CA ARG A 515 10.79 -23.28 10.76
C ARG A 515 12.30 -23.19 10.58
N ARG A 516 12.98 -22.73 11.62
CA ARG A 516 14.44 -22.73 11.74
C ARG A 516 14.84 -23.47 13.00
N HIS A 517 15.61 -24.55 12.84
CA HIS A 517 16.22 -25.25 13.96
C HIS A 517 17.74 -25.19 13.82
N ASP A 518 18.41 -24.71 14.86
CA ASP A 518 19.87 -24.65 14.94
C ASP A 518 20.34 -25.57 16.06
N GLY A 519 20.84 -26.75 15.67
CA GLY A 519 21.44 -27.77 16.53
C GLY A 519 22.41 -28.66 15.74
N ASP A 520 22.53 -29.96 16.07
CA ASP A 520 23.40 -30.91 15.36
C ASP A 520 23.10 -31.01 13.84
N ARG A 521 21.87 -30.67 13.45
CA ARG A 521 21.46 -30.46 12.06
C ARG A 521 20.70 -29.15 11.95
N THR A 522 21.20 -28.21 11.16
CA THR A 522 20.45 -27.01 10.77
C THR A 522 19.27 -27.42 9.88
N VAL A 523 18.05 -27.05 10.27
CA VAL A 523 16.83 -27.22 9.48
C VAL A 523 16.28 -25.84 9.14
N ARG A 524 16.02 -25.60 7.86
CA ARG A 524 15.33 -24.41 7.35
C ARG A 524 14.27 -24.89 6.38
N THR A 525 13.02 -24.83 6.81
CA THR A 525 11.87 -25.27 6.01
C THR A 525 10.82 -24.19 5.96
N GLY A 526 10.11 -24.11 4.86
CA GLY A 526 9.02 -23.18 4.68
C GLY A 526 7.95 -23.78 3.79
N GLY A 527 6.72 -23.36 4.00
CA GLY A 527 5.60 -23.80 3.19
C GLY A 527 4.58 -22.71 3.10
N SER A 528 3.94 -22.57 1.95
CA SER A 528 2.88 -21.59 1.75
C SER A 528 1.74 -22.20 0.95
N THR A 529 0.52 -21.79 1.28
CA THR A 529 -0.64 -22.00 0.44
C THR A 529 -1.33 -20.67 0.21
N GLU A 530 -1.44 -20.27 -1.05
CA GLU A 530 -2.16 -19.07 -1.47
C GLU A 530 -3.42 -19.51 -2.23
N GLU A 531 -4.56 -18.97 -1.83
CA GLU A 531 -5.83 -19.17 -2.50
C GLU A 531 -6.38 -17.81 -2.93
N TYR A 532 -6.73 -17.69 -4.20
CA TYR A 532 -7.38 -16.52 -4.74
C TYR A 532 -8.66 -16.94 -5.46
N ARG A 533 -9.78 -16.32 -5.11
CA ARG A 533 -11.08 -16.48 -5.76
C ARG A 533 -11.64 -15.10 -6.07
N SER A 534 -12.22 -14.93 -7.25
CA SER A 534 -12.97 -13.71 -7.57
C SER A 534 -14.17 -13.99 -8.46
N THR A 535 -15.15 -13.12 -8.36
CA THR A 535 -16.30 -13.05 -9.28
C THR A 535 -16.48 -11.60 -9.73
N GLY A 536 -17.01 -11.39 -10.93
CA GLY A 536 -17.22 -10.05 -11.46
C GLY A 536 -17.49 -10.05 -12.97
N PRO A 537 -17.40 -8.87 -13.61
CA PRO A 537 -17.67 -8.70 -15.04
C PRO A 537 -16.80 -9.61 -15.94
N ASP A 538 -15.54 -9.83 -15.54
CA ASP A 538 -14.58 -10.66 -16.27
C ASP A 538 -14.73 -12.17 -16.01
N GLY A 539 -15.87 -12.59 -15.43
CA GLY A 539 -16.14 -13.98 -15.06
C GLY A 539 -15.41 -14.44 -13.79
N PRO A 540 -15.81 -15.61 -13.26
CA PRO A 540 -15.20 -16.18 -12.07
C PRO A 540 -13.77 -16.63 -12.34
N TYR A 541 -12.91 -16.49 -11.34
CA TYR A 541 -11.54 -16.99 -11.37
C TYR A 541 -11.20 -17.63 -10.02
N GLN A 542 -10.47 -18.73 -10.06
CA GLN A 542 -9.93 -19.37 -8.88
C GLN A 542 -8.55 -19.94 -9.19
N ARG A 543 -7.60 -19.72 -8.28
CA ARG A 543 -6.29 -20.36 -8.32
C ARG A 543 -5.82 -20.66 -6.91
N THR A 544 -5.21 -21.83 -6.75
CA THR A 544 -4.51 -22.22 -5.53
C THR A 544 -3.07 -22.53 -5.89
N LEU A 545 -2.15 -22.01 -5.08
CA LEU A 545 -0.72 -22.27 -5.17
C LEU A 545 -0.27 -22.91 -3.86
N THR A 546 0.50 -23.99 -3.94
CA THR A 546 1.09 -24.63 -2.77
C THR A 546 2.57 -24.83 -3.01
N PHE A 547 3.40 -24.36 -2.08
CA PHE A 547 4.84 -24.48 -2.13
C PHE A 547 5.36 -25.12 -0.85
N VAL A 548 6.41 -25.93 -1.00
CA VAL A 548 7.18 -26.48 0.12
C VAL A 548 8.65 -26.31 -0.24
N ASP A 549 9.39 -25.72 0.68
CA ASP A 549 10.80 -25.46 0.58
C ASP A 549 11.19 -24.77 -0.73
N GLY A 550 10.43 -23.74 -1.11
CA GLY A 550 10.72 -22.92 -2.29
C GLY A 550 10.23 -23.49 -3.62
N TRP A 551 9.64 -24.69 -3.64
CA TRP A 551 9.25 -25.39 -4.86
C TRP A 551 7.77 -25.76 -4.88
N PRO A 552 7.12 -25.72 -6.06
CA PRO A 552 5.69 -25.98 -6.18
C PRO A 552 5.38 -27.45 -5.84
N ARG A 553 4.26 -27.68 -5.16
CA ARG A 553 3.67 -28.99 -4.97
C ARG A 553 2.49 -29.19 -5.91
N PRO A 554 2.30 -30.40 -6.48
CA PRO A 554 1.15 -30.72 -7.33
C PRO A 554 -0.20 -30.56 -6.62
#